data_AF-A0AA46VYF8-F1
#
_entry.id   AF-A0AA46VYF8-F1
#
_cell.length_a   1.000
_cell.length_b   1.000
_cell.length_c   1.000
_cell.angle_alpha   90.00
_cell.angle_beta   90.00
_cell.angle_gamma   90.00
#
_symmetry.space_group_name_H-M   'P 1'
#
loop_
_entity.id
_entity.type
_entity.pdbx_description
1 polymer ?
#
loop_
_entity_poly.entity_id
_entity_poly.type
_entity_poly.pdbx_seq_one_letter_code
_entity_poly.pdbx_strand_id
1 'polypeptide(L)'
;MSHSTIDTQLAVAAEDLNDARRGLQQTLEYLREQGQPWAFSDVQSIVEDPYVIGKIGDLQIRIDLAAALLERAQTLDGSPEQRLIASTEAVIASADALLAVDNVQHELTGQRQSRPPQTGREPLRWHYQVLGNHRLNGVAPPQLQE
;
A
#
# COMPACT_ATOMS: atom_id res chain seq x y z
N MET A 1 5.70 -29.04 2.49
CA MET A 1 4.59 -28.09 2.72
C MET A 1 4.78 -26.97 1.73
N SER A 2 4.01 -27.01 0.65
CA SER A 2 3.96 -26.01 -0.43
C SER A 2 3.27 -24.76 0.10
N HIS A 3 4.01 -23.83 0.71
CA HIS A 3 3.49 -22.49 0.87
C HIS A 3 3.43 -21.89 -0.53
N SER A 4 2.23 -21.88 -1.12
CA SER A 4 1.97 -21.30 -2.42
C SER A 4 2.49 -19.86 -2.41
N THR A 5 3.29 -19.50 -3.42
CA THR A 5 3.74 -18.12 -3.66
C THR A 5 2.61 -17.09 -3.52
N ILE A 6 1.38 -17.45 -3.91
CA ILE A 6 0.21 -16.60 -3.79
C ILE A 6 -0.13 -16.32 -2.33
N ASP A 7 -0.07 -17.32 -1.45
CA ASP A 7 -0.36 -17.14 -0.02
C ASP A 7 0.65 -16.19 0.63
N THR A 8 1.93 -16.32 0.27
CA THR A 8 2.99 -15.41 0.70
C THR A 8 2.73 -13.98 0.22
N GLN A 9 2.36 -13.81 -1.06
CA GLN A 9 2.01 -12.50 -1.62
C GLN A 9 0.80 -11.87 -0.94
N LEU A 10 -0.25 -12.65 -0.68
CA LEU A 10 -1.43 -12.18 0.04
C LEU A 10 -1.11 -11.79 1.48
N ALA A 11 -0.24 -12.54 2.16
CA ALA A 11 0.22 -12.20 3.51
C ALA A 11 1.01 -10.89 3.52
N VAL A 12 1.95 -10.70 2.57
CA VAL A 12 2.70 -9.45 2.40
C VAL A 12 1.76 -8.27 2.14
N ALA A 13 0.79 -8.44 1.23
CA ALA A 13 -0.16 -7.38 0.91
C ALA A 13 -1.05 -7.00 2.11
N ALA A 14 -1.46 -8.00 2.89
CA ALA A 14 -2.23 -7.78 4.12
C ALA A 14 -1.41 -7.05 5.19
N GLU A 15 -0.13 -7.39 5.37
CA GLU A 15 0.77 -6.71 6.30
C GLU A 15 0.96 -5.24 5.93
N ASP A 16 1.31 -4.97 4.66
CA ASP A 16 1.46 -3.60 4.14
C ASP A 16 0.19 -2.78 4.34
N LEU A 17 -0.98 -3.35 4.03
CA LEU A 17 -2.27 -2.68 4.18
C LEU A 17 -2.58 -2.35 5.65
N ASN A 18 -2.33 -3.30 6.56
CA ASN A 18 -2.54 -3.08 7.99
C ASN A 18 -1.61 -1.99 8.53
N ASP A 19 -0.38 -1.96 8.06
CA ASP A 19 0.59 -0.95 8.43
C ASP A 19 0.25 0.42 7.84
N ALA A 20 -0.20 0.50 6.59
CA ALA A 20 -0.70 1.73 5.99
C ALA A 20 -1.88 2.30 6.79
N ARG A 21 -2.84 1.46 7.18
CA ARG A 21 -3.96 1.87 8.05
C ARG A 21 -3.49 2.39 9.40
N ARG A 22 -2.52 1.71 10.03
CA ARG A 22 -1.95 2.14 11.31
C ARG A 22 -1.22 3.48 11.18
N GLY A 23 -0.40 3.65 10.14
CA GLY A 23 0.31 4.90 9.88
C GLY A 23 -0.64 6.07 9.62
N LEU A 24 -1.73 5.85 8.86
CA LEU A 24 -2.77 6.86 8.68
C LEU A 24 -3.41 7.23 10.02
N GLN A 25 -3.82 6.25 10.83
CA GLN A 25 -4.44 6.51 12.12
C GLN A 25 -3.52 7.33 13.05
N GLN A 26 -2.25 6.96 13.15
CA GLN A 26 -1.25 7.70 13.92
C GLN A 26 -1.07 9.14 13.41
N THR A 27 -1.10 9.33 12.09
CA THR A 27 -1.01 10.66 11.47
C THR A 27 -2.24 11.50 11.83
N LEU A 28 -3.44 10.91 11.75
CA LEU A 28 -4.69 11.59 12.12
C LEU A 28 -4.72 11.99 13.59
N GLU A 29 -4.26 11.13 14.49
CA GLU A 29 -4.12 11.42 15.92
C GLU A 29 -3.14 12.58 16.15
N TYR A 30 -1.95 12.51 15.55
CA TYR A 30 -0.96 13.58 15.66
C TYR A 30 -1.51 14.93 15.15
N LEU A 31 -2.18 14.95 14.01
CA LEU A 31 -2.73 16.18 13.43
C LEU A 31 -3.80 16.82 14.34
N ARG A 32 -4.60 16.01 15.03
CA ARG A 32 -5.65 16.50 15.94
C ARG A 32 -5.10 16.99 17.28
N GLU A 33 -4.04 16.35 17.78
CA GLU A 33 -3.54 16.58 19.15
C GLU A 33 -2.34 17.52 19.21
N GLN A 34 -1.47 17.48 18.20
CA GLN A 34 -0.13 18.09 18.24
C GLN A 34 0.19 18.96 17.02
N GLY A 35 -0.46 18.69 15.88
CA GLY A 35 -0.15 19.34 14.61
C GLY A 35 -0.36 20.86 14.66
N GLN A 36 0.58 21.59 14.06
CA GLN A 36 0.59 23.05 14.04
C GLN A 36 0.33 23.56 12.63
N PRO A 37 -0.53 24.58 12.44
CA PRO A 37 -0.72 25.17 11.13
C PRO A 37 0.57 25.82 10.62
N TRP A 38 0.70 25.95 9.31
CA TRP A 38 1.82 26.68 8.73
C TRP A 38 1.75 28.15 9.15
N ALA A 39 2.89 28.72 9.58
CA ALA A 39 2.95 30.06 10.19
C ALA A 39 2.44 31.21 9.31
N PHE A 40 2.37 31.00 7.99
CA PHE A 40 1.86 31.97 7.01
C PHE A 40 0.51 31.56 6.40
N SER A 41 -0.16 30.56 6.98
CA SER A 41 -1.52 30.19 6.59
C SER A 41 -2.57 31.02 7.34
N ASP A 42 -3.74 31.19 6.74
CA ASP A 42 -4.87 31.90 7.35
C ASP A 42 -5.70 30.99 8.31
N VAL A 43 -5.34 29.71 8.44
CA VAL A 43 -6.05 28.74 9.28
C VAL A 43 -5.56 28.74 10.71
N GLN A 44 -6.47 28.47 11.65
CA GLN A 44 -6.12 28.42 13.09
C GLN A 44 -5.67 27.02 13.52
N SER A 45 -6.02 25.99 12.75
CA SER A 45 -5.63 24.62 13.01
C SER A 45 -5.17 23.92 11.72
N ILE A 46 -4.17 23.03 11.84
CA ILE A 46 -3.68 22.24 10.70
C ILE A 46 -4.77 21.34 10.08
N VAL A 47 -5.78 20.94 10.86
CA VAL A 47 -6.88 20.09 10.34
C VAL A 47 -7.85 20.86 9.42
N GLU A 48 -7.75 22.18 9.39
CA GLU A 48 -8.49 23.05 8.47
C GLU A 48 -7.68 23.35 7.19
N ASP A 49 -6.39 22.98 7.15
CA ASP A 49 -5.53 23.23 6.00
C ASP A 49 -6.01 22.39 4.79
N PRO A 50 -6.39 23.02 3.66
CA PRO A 50 -6.94 22.32 2.50
C PRO A 50 -5.94 21.35 1.85
N TYR A 51 -4.64 21.60 1.97
CA TYR A 51 -3.60 20.71 1.44
C TYR A 51 -3.42 19.47 2.32
N VAL A 52 -3.54 19.63 3.64
CA VAL A 52 -3.54 18.50 4.58
C VAL A 52 -4.77 17.64 4.35
N ILE A 53 -5.96 18.26 4.24
CA ILE A 53 -7.22 17.55 3.92
C ILE A 53 -7.07 16.77 2.61
N GLY A 54 -6.52 17.40 1.56
CA GLY A 54 -6.27 16.75 0.27
C GLY A 54 -5.35 15.53 0.37
N LYS A 55 -4.26 15.63 1.14
CA LYS A 55 -3.33 14.51 1.39
C LYS A 55 -4.04 13.36 2.12
N ILE A 56 -4.82 13.64 3.17
CA ILE A 56 -5.56 12.60 3.88
C ILE A 56 -6.57 11.90 2.96
N GLY A 57 -7.25 12.66 2.08
CA GLY A 57 -8.13 12.10 1.06
C GLY A 57 -7.40 11.16 0.07
N ASP A 58 -6.23 11.57 -0.42
CA ASP A 58 -5.38 10.75 -1.30
C ASP A 58 -4.91 9.46 -0.61
N LEU A 59 -4.51 9.53 0.66
CA LEU A 59 -4.14 8.33 1.43
C LEU A 59 -5.32 7.37 1.59
N GLN A 60 -6.50 7.88 1.94
CA GLN A 60 -7.69 7.07 2.15
C GLN A 60 -8.06 6.30 0.87
N ILE A 61 -8.09 6.95 -0.29
CA ILE A 61 -8.45 6.28 -1.55
C ILE A 61 -7.41 5.21 -1.95
N ARG A 62 -6.12 5.42 -1.67
CA ARG A 62 -5.07 4.42 -1.91
C ARG A 62 -5.23 3.20 -1.01
N ILE A 63 -5.54 3.40 0.28
CA ILE A 63 -5.80 2.32 1.23
C ILE A 63 -7.03 1.53 0.82
N ASP A 64 -8.11 2.21 0.40
CA ASP A 64 -9.33 1.55 -0.05
C ASP A 64 -9.12 0.76 -1.35
N LEU A 65 -8.34 1.29 -2.29
CA LEU A 65 -7.93 0.57 -3.50
C LEU A 65 -7.12 -0.69 -3.15
N ALA A 66 -6.14 -0.58 -2.25
CA ALA A 66 -5.34 -1.72 -1.81
C ALA A 66 -6.20 -2.78 -1.11
N ALA A 67 -7.15 -2.36 -0.27
CA ALA A 67 -8.10 -3.25 0.39
C ALA A 67 -8.99 -3.99 -0.63
N ALA A 68 -9.53 -3.27 -1.61
CA ALA A 68 -10.39 -3.85 -2.65
C ALA A 68 -9.62 -4.85 -3.53
N LEU A 69 -8.37 -4.56 -3.88
CA LEU A 69 -7.53 -5.47 -4.68
C LEU A 69 -7.11 -6.71 -3.88
N LEU A 70 -6.82 -6.56 -2.60
CA LEU A 70 -6.54 -7.69 -1.71
C LEU A 70 -7.77 -8.59 -1.55
N GLU A 71 -8.94 -8.02 -1.27
CA GLU A 71 -10.20 -8.77 -1.20
C GLU A 71 -10.46 -9.52 -2.50
N ARG A 72 -10.35 -8.82 -3.65
CA ARG A 72 -10.49 -9.45 -4.96
C ARG A 72 -9.52 -10.62 -5.14
N ALA A 73 -8.27 -10.48 -4.73
CA ALA A 73 -7.27 -11.54 -4.85
C ALA A 73 -7.56 -12.74 -3.95
N GLN A 74 -8.14 -12.53 -2.77
CA GLN A 74 -8.52 -13.59 -1.82
C GLN A 74 -9.76 -14.36 -2.27
N THR A 75 -10.73 -13.69 -2.90
CA THR A 75 -12.01 -14.30 -3.29
C THR A 75 -12.05 -14.76 -4.75
N LEU A 76 -11.02 -14.47 -5.54
CA LEU A 76 -11.01 -14.82 -6.97
C LEU A 76 -10.94 -16.33 -7.18
N ASP A 77 -12.06 -16.90 -7.62
CA ASP A 77 -12.09 -18.23 -8.21
C ASP A 77 -11.81 -18.13 -9.72
N GLY A 78 -10.57 -18.44 -10.11
CA GLY A 78 -10.08 -18.29 -11.48
C GLY A 78 -8.88 -19.18 -11.76
N SER A 79 -8.33 -19.08 -12.97
CA SER A 79 -7.12 -19.83 -13.34
C SER A 79 -5.92 -19.46 -12.45
N PRO A 80 -4.90 -20.33 -12.33
CA PRO A 80 -3.68 -20.00 -11.58
C PRO A 80 -3.03 -18.69 -12.01
N GLU A 81 -3.05 -18.40 -13.33
CA GLU A 81 -2.59 -17.14 -13.90
C GLU A 81 -3.42 -15.95 -13.41
N GLN A 82 -4.75 -16.04 -13.46
CA GLN A 82 -5.63 -14.96 -12.99
C GLN A 82 -5.41 -14.67 -11.51
N ARG A 83 -5.25 -15.71 -10.69
CA ARG A 83 -4.97 -15.56 -9.25
C ARG A 83 -3.61 -14.92 -8.99
N LEU A 84 -2.57 -15.31 -9.72
CA LEU A 84 -1.24 -14.72 -9.59
C LEU A 84 -1.19 -13.25 -10.03
N ILE A 85 -1.94 -12.88 -11.09
CA ILE A 85 -2.13 -11.48 -11.47
C ILE A 85 -2.84 -10.71 -10.35
N ALA A 86 -3.91 -11.26 -9.79
CA ALA A 86 -4.65 -10.59 -8.73
C ALA A 86 -3.81 -10.39 -7.45
N SER A 87 -3.05 -11.39 -7.01
CA SER A 87 -2.14 -11.25 -5.87
C SER A 87 -1.00 -10.27 -6.15
N THR A 88 -0.47 -10.24 -7.37
CA THR A 88 0.53 -9.25 -7.81
C THR A 88 -0.02 -7.82 -7.75
N GLU A 89 -1.25 -7.60 -8.25
CA GLU A 89 -1.92 -6.29 -8.18
C GLU A 89 -2.15 -5.86 -6.72
N ALA A 90 -2.53 -6.79 -5.83
CA ALA A 90 -2.70 -6.52 -4.41
C ALA A 90 -1.39 -6.10 -3.72
N VAL A 91 -0.28 -6.81 -3.97
CA VAL A 91 1.05 -6.49 -3.42
C VAL A 91 1.54 -5.11 -3.86
N ILE A 92 1.33 -4.75 -5.14
CA ILE A 92 1.71 -3.43 -5.64
C ILE A 92 0.89 -2.35 -4.94
N ALA A 93 -0.44 -2.49 -4.91
CA ALA A 93 -1.33 -1.48 -4.37
C ALA A 93 -1.12 -1.26 -2.86
N SER A 94 -0.93 -2.34 -2.09
CA SER A 94 -0.67 -2.24 -0.65
C SER A 94 0.65 -1.54 -0.36
N ALA A 95 1.69 -1.85 -1.14
CA ALA A 95 3.01 -1.24 -0.96
C ALA A 95 3.00 0.24 -1.34
N ASP A 96 2.33 0.61 -2.44
CA ASP A 96 2.18 2.00 -2.85
C ASP A 96 1.37 2.81 -1.82
N ALA A 97 0.32 2.22 -1.25
CA ALA A 97 -0.45 2.84 -0.18
C ALA A 97 0.40 3.07 1.07
N LEU A 98 1.16 2.06 1.49
CA LEU A 98 2.08 2.15 2.62
C LEU A 98 3.15 3.24 2.41
N LEU A 99 3.80 3.25 1.25
CA LEU A 99 4.81 4.26 0.92
C LEU A 99 4.23 5.67 0.90
N ALA A 100 3.01 5.84 0.39
CA ALA A 100 2.33 7.13 0.42
C ALA A 100 2.05 7.59 1.85
N VAL A 101 1.57 6.69 2.71
CA VAL A 101 1.34 6.97 4.14
C VAL A 101 2.63 7.37 4.83
N ASP A 102 3.72 6.61 4.67
CA ASP A 102 5.01 6.91 5.31
C ASP A 102 5.57 8.27 4.88
N ASN A 103 5.41 8.62 3.60
CA ASN A 103 5.86 9.92 3.09
C ASN A 103 5.05 11.08 3.69
N VAL A 104 3.72 10.96 3.74
CA VAL A 104 2.86 12.00 4.32
C VAL A 104 3.05 12.09 5.83
N GLN A 105 3.20 10.96 6.53
CA GLN A 105 3.49 10.94 7.96
C GLN A 105 4.79 11.68 8.25
N HIS A 106 5.85 11.41 7.48
CA HIS A 106 7.12 12.11 7.63
C HIS A 106 7.00 13.61 7.35
N GLU A 107 6.29 13.99 6.30
CA GLU A 107 6.06 15.39 5.95
C GLU A 107 5.33 16.15 7.07
N LEU A 108 4.24 15.58 7.61
CA LEU A 108 3.34 16.28 8.53
C LEU A 108 3.74 16.15 10.00
N THR A 109 4.46 15.09 10.36
CA THR A 109 4.80 14.80 11.77
C THR A 109 6.30 14.79 12.05
N GLY A 110 7.14 14.77 11.01
CA GLY A 110 8.58 14.54 11.12
C GLY A 110 8.94 13.08 11.43
N GLN A 111 7.98 12.25 11.83
CA GLN A 111 8.21 10.87 12.24
C GLN A 111 8.33 9.95 11.02
N ARG A 112 9.23 8.96 11.11
CA ARG A 112 9.25 7.82 10.19
C ARG A 112 9.18 6.55 10.99
N GLN A 113 8.36 5.61 10.56
CA GLN A 113 8.46 4.25 11.04
C GLN A 113 9.72 3.62 10.45
N SER A 114 10.64 3.19 11.31
CA SER A 114 11.75 2.35 10.87
C SER A 114 11.23 0.93 10.69
N ARG A 115 11.10 0.49 9.45
CA ARG A 115 10.72 -0.90 9.14
C ARG A 115 11.90 -1.64 8.53
N PRO A 116 12.34 -2.76 9.14
CA PRO A 116 13.36 -3.58 8.52
C PRO A 116 12.81 -4.16 7.20
N PRO A 117 13.66 -4.36 6.19
CA PRO A 117 13.25 -5.06 4.98
C PRO A 117 12.71 -6.45 5.35
N GLN A 118 11.53 -6.80 4.83
CA GLN A 118 10.96 -8.13 5.01
C GLN A 118 11.83 -9.16 4.27
N THR A 119 12.41 -10.09 5.02
CA THR A 119 13.22 -11.18 4.47
C THR A 119 12.35 -12.10 3.61
N GLY A 120 12.76 -12.33 2.37
CA GLY A 120 12.07 -13.27 1.46
C GLY A 120 10.90 -12.69 0.68
N ARG A 121 10.58 -11.40 0.85
CA ARG A 121 9.61 -10.69 -0.02
C ARG A 121 10.21 -10.46 -1.41
N GLU A 122 9.44 -10.76 -2.46
CA GLU A 122 9.82 -10.40 -3.82
C GLU A 122 9.90 -8.88 -4.00
N PRO A 123 10.90 -8.35 -4.72
CA PRO A 123 11.03 -6.92 -4.88
C PRO A 123 9.90 -6.38 -5.77
N LEU A 124 9.35 -5.20 -5.45
CA LEU A 124 8.25 -4.59 -6.22
C LEU A 124 8.53 -4.49 -7.73
N ARG A 125 9.78 -4.20 -8.12
CA ARG A 125 10.18 -4.17 -9.54
C ARG A 125 9.90 -5.47 -10.29
N TRP A 126 9.94 -6.62 -9.60
CA TRP A 126 9.56 -7.91 -10.18
C TRP A 126 8.05 -7.97 -10.42
N HIS A 127 7.23 -7.59 -9.44
CA HIS A 127 5.76 -7.53 -9.57
C HIS A 127 5.32 -6.62 -10.74
N TYR A 128 5.92 -5.43 -10.85
CA TYR A 128 5.67 -4.52 -11.96
C TYR A 128 6.03 -5.14 -13.32
N GLN A 129 7.17 -5.85 -13.41
CA GLN A 129 7.58 -6.53 -14.62
C GLN A 129 6.65 -7.70 -14.99
N VAL A 130 6.18 -8.48 -14.02
CA VAL A 130 5.21 -9.57 -14.22
C VAL A 130 3.90 -9.02 -14.80
N LEU A 131 3.32 -8.02 -14.13
CA LEU A 131 2.06 -7.41 -14.56
C LEU A 131 2.20 -6.73 -15.93
N GLY A 132 3.27 -5.97 -16.13
CA GLY A 132 3.56 -5.28 -17.38
C GLY A 132 3.75 -6.24 -18.56
N ASN A 133 4.52 -7.31 -18.39
CA ASN A 133 4.79 -8.29 -19.45
C ASN A 133 3.53 -9.07 -19.85
N HIS A 134 2.70 -9.45 -18.86
CA HIS A 134 1.41 -10.07 -19.12
C HIS A 134 0.47 -9.13 -19.90
N ARG A 135 0.35 -7.86 -19.48
CA ARG A 135 -0.55 -6.89 -20.12
C ARG A 135 -0.08 -6.44 -21.51
N LEU A 136 1.23 -6.25 -21.72
CA LEU A 136 1.79 -5.73 -22.96
C LEU A 136 2.05 -6.83 -24.00
N ASN A 137 2.62 -7.96 -23.57
CA ASN A 137 3.11 -9.01 -24.47
C ASN A 137 2.27 -10.30 -24.39
N GLY A 138 1.27 -10.39 -23.51
CA GLY A 138 0.47 -11.60 -23.33
C GLY A 138 1.27 -12.78 -22.75
N VAL A 139 2.42 -12.51 -22.15
CA VAL A 139 3.27 -13.54 -21.55
C VAL A 139 2.70 -13.92 -20.19
N ALA A 140 2.32 -15.19 -20.03
CA ALA A 140 1.84 -15.71 -18.76
C ALA A 140 2.87 -15.43 -17.66
N PRO A 141 2.44 -14.97 -16.46
CA PRO A 141 3.32 -14.81 -15.32
C PRO A 141 4.14 -16.07 -15.09
N PRO A 142 5.44 -15.94 -14.79
CA PRO A 142 6.23 -17.09 -14.41
C PRO A 142 5.53 -17.74 -13.21
N GLN A 143 5.11 -19.00 -13.38
CA GLN A 143 4.80 -19.84 -12.25
C GLN A 143 6.11 -19.91 -11.45
N LEU A 144 6.16 -19.21 -10.32
CA LEU A 144 7.32 -19.29 -9.44
C LEU A 144 7.48 -20.78 -9.12
N GLN A 145 8.61 -21.32 -9.54
CA GLN A 145 8.85 -22.75 -9.73
C GLN A 145 8.37 -23.54 -8.50
N GLU A 146 7.56 -24.57 -8.74
CA GLU A 146 7.15 -25.57 -7.75
C GLU A 146 8.35 -26.26 -7.09
#